data_AF-A0A067DQU4-F1
#
_entry.id   AF-A0A067DQU4-F1
#
_cell.length_a   1.000
_cell.length_b   1.000
_cell.length_c   1.000
_cell.angle_alpha   90.00
_cell.angle_beta   90.00
_cell.angle_gamma   90.00
#
_symmetry.space_group_name_H-M   'P 1'
#
loop_
_entity.id
_entity.type
_entity.pdbx_description
1 polymer ?
#
loop_
_entity_poly.entity_id
_entity_poly.type
_entity_poly.pdbx_seq_one_letter_code
_entity_poly.pdbx_strand_id
1 'polypeptide(L)'
;MDLNFFKAASAGNSEPFKDMARDVIESLLTAKAKNTILHINIISSERENVSTKFVEEILEKCPALLLQVNAKGDTPLHLAAKFGHFDIVRVLIERAKLAQRGDEELENRIEAFRQMIRMVNNEKNTALHEAVSHGNVD
;
A
#
# COMPACT_ATOMS: atom_id res chain seq x y z
N MET A 1 13.64 -3.09 -9.99
CA MET A 1 13.17 -4.30 -9.30
C MET A 1 13.47 -5.50 -10.18
N ASP A 2 14.02 -6.56 -9.58
CA ASP A 2 14.27 -7.84 -10.25
C ASP A 2 12.95 -8.52 -10.68
N LEU A 3 12.98 -9.30 -11.75
CA LEU A 3 11.80 -9.98 -12.29
C LEU A 3 11.20 -10.99 -11.29
N ASN A 4 12.03 -11.65 -10.49
CA ASN A 4 11.56 -12.62 -9.49
C ASN A 4 10.76 -11.93 -8.39
N PHE A 5 11.25 -10.78 -7.88
CA PHE A 5 10.51 -9.99 -6.88
C PHE A 5 9.23 -9.39 -7.45
N PHE A 6 9.26 -8.96 -8.72
CA PHE A 6 8.06 -8.49 -9.40
C PHE A 6 6.99 -9.60 -9.46
N LYS A 7 7.36 -10.81 -9.91
CA LYS A 7 6.44 -11.95 -9.98
C LYS A 7 5.93 -12.37 -8.60
N ALA A 8 6.80 -12.40 -7.60
CA ALA A 8 6.41 -12.72 -6.23
C ALA A 8 5.38 -11.73 -5.68
N ALA A 9 5.64 -10.43 -5.82
CA ALA A 9 4.70 -9.38 -5.40
C ALA A 9 3.37 -9.47 -6.17
N SER A 10 3.42 -9.66 -7.49
CA SER A 10 2.24 -9.82 -8.33
C SER A 10 1.39 -11.02 -7.94
N ALA A 11 2.01 -12.11 -7.47
CA ALA A 11 1.32 -13.32 -7.03
C ALA A 11 0.90 -13.30 -5.55
N GLY A 12 1.22 -12.22 -4.81
CA GLY A 12 1.00 -12.15 -3.37
C GLY A 12 1.86 -13.13 -2.56
N ASN A 13 3.01 -13.55 -3.10
CA ASN A 13 3.95 -14.42 -2.40
C ASN A 13 4.95 -13.60 -1.58
N SER A 14 4.84 -13.65 -0.25
CA SER A 14 5.70 -12.92 0.67
C SER A 14 7.04 -13.62 0.98
N GLU A 15 7.18 -14.92 0.68
CA GLU A 15 8.35 -15.72 1.06
C GLU A 15 9.68 -15.07 0.66
N PRO A 16 9.87 -14.55 -0.56
CA PRO A 16 11.15 -13.97 -0.96
C PRO A 16 11.53 -12.72 -0.15
N PHE A 17 10.56 -12.05 0.48
CA PHE A 17 10.77 -10.80 1.21
C PHE A 17 10.99 -11.00 2.71
N LYS A 18 10.72 -12.21 3.25
CA LYS A 18 10.75 -12.46 4.70
C LYS A 18 12.10 -12.18 5.33
N ASP A 19 13.19 -12.55 4.66
CA ASP A 19 14.55 -12.40 5.18
C ASP A 19 15.24 -11.10 4.75
N MET A 20 14.58 -10.26 3.96
CA MET A 20 15.16 -8.99 3.51
C MET A 20 15.17 -7.94 4.62
N ALA A 21 16.16 -7.05 4.60
CA ALA A 21 16.14 -5.85 5.44
C ALA A 21 15.05 -4.88 4.98
N ARG A 22 14.51 -4.07 5.91
CA ARG A 22 13.43 -3.09 5.63
C ARG A 22 13.82 -2.12 4.52
N ASP A 23 14.99 -1.50 4.65
CA ASP A 23 15.51 -0.52 3.68
C ASP A 23 15.66 -1.11 2.26
N VAL A 24 15.99 -2.40 2.17
CA VAL A 24 16.04 -3.11 0.88
C VAL A 24 14.64 -3.17 0.28
N ILE A 25 13.65 -3.62 1.06
CA ILE A 25 12.24 -3.69 0.61
C ILE A 25 11.73 -2.32 0.16
N GLU A 26 12.02 -1.25 0.90
CA GLU A 26 11.63 0.14 0.57
C GLU A 26 12.24 0.62 -0.76
N SER A 27 13.47 0.17 -1.05
CA SER A 27 14.18 0.50 -2.29
C SER A 27 13.79 -0.35 -3.50
N LEU A 28 13.03 -1.44 -3.31
CA LEU A 28 12.55 -2.30 -4.39
C LEU A 28 11.45 -1.60 -5.19
N LEU A 29 11.88 -0.81 -6.18
CA LEU A 29 10.98 -0.06 -7.06
C LEU A 29 11.08 -0.53 -8.51
N THR A 30 9.96 -0.50 -9.23
CA THR A 30 9.97 -0.67 -10.69
C THR A 30 10.67 0.50 -11.37
N ALA A 31 11.36 0.24 -12.49
CA ALA A 31 12.25 1.24 -13.10
C ALA A 31 11.52 2.50 -13.56
N LYS A 32 10.35 2.33 -14.21
CA LYS A 32 9.56 3.42 -14.79
C LYS A 32 8.51 3.97 -13.82
N ALA A 33 7.60 3.10 -13.37
CA ALA A 33 6.46 3.53 -12.56
C ALA A 33 6.81 3.75 -11.08
N LYS A 34 8.01 3.38 -10.63
CA LYS A 34 8.43 3.43 -9.22
C LYS A 34 7.43 2.73 -8.28
N ASN A 35 6.78 1.69 -8.78
CA ASN A 35 5.85 0.90 -7.97
C ASN A 35 6.65 0.11 -6.93
N THR A 36 6.23 0.21 -5.68
CA THR A 36 6.62 -0.73 -4.61
C THR A 36 5.96 -2.09 -4.83
N ILE A 37 6.37 -3.08 -4.05
CA ILE A 37 5.76 -4.41 -4.07
C ILE A 37 4.26 -4.40 -3.69
N LEU A 38 3.81 -3.46 -2.86
CA LEU A 38 2.38 -3.30 -2.54
C LEU A 38 1.59 -2.77 -3.74
N HIS A 39 2.12 -1.77 -4.46
CA HIS A 39 1.48 -1.27 -5.67
C HIS A 39 1.34 -2.39 -6.71
N ILE A 40 2.38 -3.22 -6.90
CA ILE A 40 2.33 -4.35 -7.85
C ILE A 40 1.25 -5.35 -7.44
N ASN A 41 1.23 -5.76 -6.17
CA ASN A 41 0.23 -6.71 -5.68
C ASN A 41 -1.20 -6.19 -5.88
N ILE A 42 -1.45 -4.92 -5.54
CA ILE A 42 -2.77 -4.29 -5.70
C ILE A 42 -3.16 -4.18 -7.17
N ILE A 43 -2.25 -3.77 -8.06
CA ILE A 43 -2.53 -3.66 -9.51
C ILE A 43 -2.82 -5.03 -10.12
N SER A 44 -2.15 -6.07 -9.65
CA SER A 44 -2.26 -7.43 -10.19
C SER A 44 -3.39 -8.26 -9.58
N SER A 45 -4.04 -7.78 -8.52
CA SER A 45 -5.14 -8.50 -7.88
C SER A 45 -6.44 -8.33 -8.68
N GLU A 46 -7.26 -9.39 -8.71
CA GLU A 46 -8.61 -9.35 -9.28
C GLU A 46 -9.55 -8.54 -8.38
N ARG A 47 -10.72 -8.11 -8.88
CA ARG A 47 -11.64 -7.30 -8.06
C ARG A 47 -12.28 -8.08 -6.91
N GLU A 48 -12.48 -9.39 -7.07
CA GLU A 48 -13.20 -10.24 -6.12
C GLU A 48 -12.23 -11.23 -5.43
N ASN A 49 -12.44 -11.49 -4.14
CA ASN A 49 -11.62 -12.40 -3.31
C ASN A 49 -10.13 -12.05 -3.20
N VAL A 50 -9.82 -10.76 -3.07
CA VAL A 50 -8.43 -10.30 -2.90
C VAL A 50 -7.86 -10.75 -1.56
N SER A 51 -6.82 -11.56 -1.59
CA SER A 51 -6.10 -11.94 -0.37
C SER A 51 -5.37 -10.73 0.22
N THR A 52 -5.68 -10.39 1.47
CA THR A 52 -4.98 -9.32 2.21
C THR A 52 -3.68 -9.78 2.87
N LYS A 53 -3.45 -11.09 2.94
CA LYS A 53 -2.34 -11.71 3.68
C LYS A 53 -0.97 -11.13 3.27
N PHE A 54 -0.75 -10.97 1.97
CA PHE A 54 0.50 -10.37 1.47
C PHE A 54 0.69 -8.94 1.98
N VAL A 55 -0.36 -8.10 1.89
CA VAL A 55 -0.31 -6.71 2.34
C VAL A 55 -0.05 -6.65 3.85
N GLU A 56 -0.71 -7.52 4.62
CA GLU A 56 -0.55 -7.64 6.05
C GLU A 56 0.89 -8.01 6.46
N GLU A 57 1.45 -9.06 5.88
CA GLU A 57 2.80 -9.54 6.20
C GLU A 57 3.86 -8.50 5.81
N ILE A 58 3.72 -7.90 4.64
CA ILE A 58 4.66 -6.87 4.16
C ILE A 58 4.60 -5.62 5.04
N LEU A 59 3.42 -5.16 5.46
CA LEU A 59 3.29 -3.97 6.31
C LEU A 59 3.68 -4.22 7.77
N GLU A 60 3.61 -5.46 8.26
CA GLU A 60 4.16 -5.82 9.57
C GLU A 60 5.67 -5.68 9.57
N LYS A 61 6.30 -6.12 8.47
CA LYS A 61 7.74 -6.02 8.30
C LYS A 61 8.19 -4.59 7.96
N CYS A 62 7.48 -3.90 7.09
CA CYS A 62 7.90 -2.63 6.48
C CYS A 62 6.75 -1.60 6.44
N PRO A 63 6.41 -0.97 7.59
CA PRO A 63 5.30 -0.02 7.69
C PRO A 63 5.44 1.21 6.79
N ALA A 64 6.66 1.63 6.46
CA ALA A 64 6.92 2.80 5.62
C ALA A 64 6.28 2.72 4.23
N LEU A 65 6.07 1.51 3.70
CA LEU A 65 5.42 1.32 2.39
C LEU A 65 3.98 1.82 2.36
N LEU A 66 3.34 2.01 3.53
CA LEU A 66 1.98 2.54 3.66
C LEU A 66 1.83 3.93 3.01
N LEU A 67 2.84 4.79 3.16
CA LEU A 67 2.83 6.18 2.68
C LEU A 67 3.74 6.38 1.46
N GLN A 68 4.49 5.36 1.05
CA GLN A 68 5.39 5.47 -0.08
C GLN A 68 4.61 5.61 -1.39
N VAL A 69 4.96 6.60 -2.20
CA VAL A 69 4.27 6.89 -3.45
C VAL A 69 5.00 6.30 -4.65
N ASN A 70 4.24 5.94 -5.69
CA ASN A 70 4.79 5.60 -7.00
C ASN A 70 5.09 6.88 -7.83
N ALA A 71 5.49 6.73 -9.10
CA ALA A 71 5.82 7.84 -9.99
C ALA A 71 4.62 8.76 -10.32
N LYS A 72 3.38 8.29 -10.11
CA LYS A 72 2.15 9.07 -10.25
C LYS A 72 1.74 9.78 -8.95
N GLY A 73 2.50 9.59 -7.87
CA GLY A 73 2.11 10.09 -6.55
C GLY A 73 1.06 9.22 -5.86
N ASP A 74 0.67 8.08 -6.45
CA ASP A 74 -0.29 7.17 -5.83
C ASP A 74 0.37 6.45 -4.66
N THR A 75 -0.30 6.42 -3.52
CA THR A 75 -0.01 5.50 -2.42
C THR A 75 -0.72 4.15 -2.66
N PRO A 76 -0.40 3.09 -1.90
CA PRO A 76 -1.18 1.85 -1.94
C PRO A 76 -2.69 2.09 -1.72
N LEU A 77 -3.07 3.05 -0.89
CA LEU A 77 -4.47 3.40 -0.63
C LEU A 77 -5.17 3.96 -1.88
N HIS A 78 -4.48 4.80 -2.68
CA HIS A 78 -5.04 5.32 -3.93
C HIS A 78 -5.39 4.19 -4.89
N LEU A 79 -4.48 3.24 -5.08
CA LEU A 79 -4.71 2.11 -5.99
C LEU A 79 -5.76 1.14 -5.45
N ALA A 80 -5.75 0.83 -4.16
CA ALA A 80 -6.76 -0.05 -3.57
C ALA A 80 -8.17 0.53 -3.72
N ALA A 81 -8.31 1.85 -3.51
CA ALA A 81 -9.57 2.57 -3.74
C ALA A 81 -9.96 2.62 -5.23
N LYS A 82 -9.00 2.91 -6.12
CA LYS A 82 -9.18 2.92 -7.57
C LYS A 82 -9.69 1.61 -8.15
N PHE A 83 -9.23 0.48 -7.61
CA PHE A 83 -9.62 -0.86 -8.08
C PHE A 83 -10.78 -1.48 -7.28
N GLY A 84 -11.23 -0.84 -6.19
CA GLY A 84 -12.34 -1.34 -5.38
C GLY A 84 -11.95 -2.50 -4.46
N HIS A 85 -10.68 -2.59 -4.08
CA HIS A 85 -10.17 -3.67 -3.21
C HIS A 85 -10.47 -3.33 -1.74
N PHE A 86 -11.76 -3.37 -1.36
CA PHE A 86 -12.26 -2.92 -0.06
C PHE A 86 -11.56 -3.59 1.14
N ASP A 87 -11.26 -4.89 1.04
CA ASP A 87 -10.55 -5.60 2.09
C ASP A 87 -9.11 -5.10 2.27
N ILE A 88 -8.41 -4.78 1.16
CA ILE A 88 -7.09 -4.13 1.22
C ILE A 88 -7.22 -2.73 1.80
N VAL A 89 -8.21 -1.93 1.38
CA VAL A 89 -8.46 -0.58 1.93
C VAL A 89 -8.61 -0.65 3.46
N ARG A 90 -9.42 -1.60 3.95
CA ARG A 90 -9.62 -1.83 5.38
C ARG A 90 -8.31 -2.17 6.09
N VAL A 91 -7.52 -3.07 5.54
CA VAL A 91 -6.20 -3.42 6.11
C VAL A 91 -5.26 -2.22 6.14
N LEU A 92 -5.16 -1.44 5.07
CA LEU A 92 -4.31 -0.25 5.01
C LEU A 92 -4.71 0.77 6.10
N ILE A 93 -6.02 1.02 6.27
CA ILE A 93 -6.55 1.91 7.30
C ILE A 93 -6.21 1.41 8.71
N GLU A 94 -6.42 0.12 8.98
CA GLU A 94 -6.11 -0.45 10.29
C GLU A 94 -4.61 -0.42 10.59
N ARG A 95 -3.74 -0.72 9.61
CA ARG A 95 -2.29 -0.60 9.78
C ARG A 95 -1.85 0.83 10.01
N ALA A 96 -2.46 1.81 9.36
CA ALA A 96 -2.18 3.23 9.60
C ALA A 96 -2.48 3.67 11.05
N LYS A 97 -3.58 3.16 11.64
CA LYS A 97 -3.96 3.42 13.04
C LYS A 97 -3.05 2.72 14.06
N LEU A 98 -2.34 1.67 13.63
CA LEU A 98 -1.48 0.81 14.46
C LEU A 98 0.02 1.11 14.32
N ALA A 99 0.45 1.89 13.33
CA ALA A 99 1.86 2.08 12.95
C ALA A 99 2.76 2.73 14.03
N GLN A 100 2.26 2.95 15.25
CA GLN A 100 3.03 3.48 16.38
C GLN A 100 2.78 2.62 17.62
N ARG A 101 3.56 1.53 17.72
CA ARG A 101 3.87 0.88 19.00
C ARG A 101 5.19 1.43 19.51
N GLY A 102 5.12 2.63 20.07
CA GLY A 102 6.05 3.22 21.01
C GLY A 102 5.21 4.00 22.02
N ASP A 103 5.74 4.32 23.20
CA ASP A 103 5.06 5.07 24.26
C ASP A 103 4.78 6.55 23.87
N GLU A 104 4.35 6.81 22.63
CA GLU A 104 4.02 8.11 22.09
C GLU A 104 2.50 8.33 22.08
N GLU A 105 2.10 9.55 22.41
CA GLU A 105 0.71 9.97 22.62
C GLU A 105 -0.24 9.57 21.48
N LEU A 106 -1.51 9.33 21.84
CA LEU A 106 -2.63 9.04 20.94
C LEU A 106 -2.72 10.00 19.74
N GLU A 107 -2.24 11.24 19.88
CA GLU A 107 -2.17 12.24 18.81
C GLU A 107 -1.28 11.83 17.64
N ASN A 108 -0.12 11.20 17.89
CA ASN A 108 0.77 10.76 16.82
C ASN A 108 0.12 9.63 15.99
N ARG A 109 -0.65 8.72 16.61
CA ARG A 109 -1.35 7.61 15.93
C ARG A 109 -2.41 8.11 14.95
N ILE A 110 -3.09 9.20 15.29
CA ILE A 110 -4.06 9.85 14.40
C ILE A 110 -3.33 10.49 13.22
N GLU A 111 -2.09 10.94 13.39
CA GLU A 111 -1.39 11.70 12.37
C GLU A 111 -1.00 10.85 11.15
N ALA A 112 -0.49 9.62 11.31
CA ALA A 112 -0.18 8.76 10.16
C ALA A 112 -1.43 8.39 9.34
N PHE A 113 -2.53 8.06 10.03
CA PHE A 113 -3.83 7.83 9.39
C PHE A 113 -4.35 9.09 8.70
N ARG A 114 -4.32 10.24 9.38
CA ARG A 114 -4.79 11.54 8.87
C ARG A 114 -3.96 12.00 7.68
N GLN A 115 -2.66 11.81 7.73
CA GLN A 115 -1.74 12.05 6.63
C GLN A 115 -2.13 11.16 5.45
N MET A 116 -2.22 9.84 5.65
CA MET A 116 -2.52 8.87 4.59
C MET A 116 -3.79 9.21 3.81
N ILE A 117 -4.90 9.52 4.50
CA ILE A 117 -6.19 9.81 3.83
C ILE A 117 -6.22 11.18 3.14
N ARG A 118 -5.31 12.10 3.50
CA ARG A 118 -5.19 13.45 2.94
C ARG A 118 -4.14 13.56 1.84
N MET A 119 -3.30 12.54 1.66
CA MET A 119 -2.34 12.53 0.56
C MET A 119 -3.08 12.63 -0.77
N VAL A 120 -2.50 13.40 -1.67
CA VAL A 120 -2.98 13.53 -3.04
C VAL A 120 -1.92 13.05 -4.02
N ASN A 121 -2.36 12.37 -5.07
CA ASN A 121 -1.47 12.01 -6.17
C ASN A 121 -1.15 13.23 -7.05
N ASN A 122 -0.41 13.01 -8.14
CA ASN A 122 -0.01 14.09 -9.05
C ASN A 122 -1.21 14.78 -9.73
N GLU A 123 -2.36 14.11 -9.81
CA GLU A 123 -3.63 14.64 -10.33
C GLU A 123 -4.44 15.40 -9.27
N LYS A 124 -3.89 15.55 -8.05
CA LYS A 124 -4.55 16.17 -6.89
C LYS A 124 -5.73 15.36 -6.33
N ASN A 125 -5.86 14.09 -6.72
CA ASN A 125 -6.87 13.18 -6.20
C ASN A 125 -6.40 12.57 -4.88
N THR A 126 -7.29 12.52 -3.89
CA THR A 126 -7.15 11.61 -2.75
C THR A 126 -7.61 10.21 -3.15
N ALA A 127 -7.35 9.20 -2.30
CA ALA A 127 -7.90 7.86 -2.51
C ALA A 127 -9.42 7.84 -2.65
N LEU A 128 -10.14 8.73 -1.94
CA LEU A 128 -11.60 8.84 -2.08
C LEU A 128 -12.02 9.37 -3.46
N HIS A 129 -11.27 10.32 -4.03
CA HIS A 129 -11.51 10.79 -5.39
C HIS A 129 -11.31 9.64 -6.41
N GLU A 130 -10.27 8.83 -6.23
CA GLU A 130 -10.03 7.66 -7.09
C GLU A 130 -11.17 6.63 -6.98
N ALA A 131 -11.65 6.32 -5.78
CA ALA A 131 -12.80 5.43 -5.57
C ALA A 131 -14.05 5.91 -6.33
N VAL A 132 -14.43 7.18 -6.12
CA VAL A 132 -15.62 7.78 -6.75
C VAL A 132 -15.47 7.82 -8.28
N SER A 133 -14.30 8.24 -8.78
CA SER A 133 -14.03 8.36 -10.21
C SER A 133 -14.10 7.02 -10.95
N HIS A 134 -13.89 5.89 -10.24
CA HIS A 134 -13.91 4.55 -10.83
C HIS A 134 -15.15 3.73 -10.44
N GLY A 135 -16.10 4.35 -9.72
CA GLY A 135 -17.38 3.74 -9.35
C GLY A 135 -17.31 2.75 -8.18
N ASN A 136 -16.27 2.80 -7.34
CA ASN A 136 -16.10 1.89 -6.19
C ASN A 136 -16.54 2.58 -4.90
N VAL A 137 -17.85 2.74 -4.69
CA VAL A 137 -18.43 3.51 -3.57
C VAL A 137 -19.31 2.68 -2.63
N ASP A 138 -19.30 1.36 -2.80
CA ASP A 138 -20.04 0.40 -1.97
C ASP A 138 -19.41 0.24 -0.57
#